data_AF-A0A7R9UB18-F1
#
_entry.id   AF-A0A7R9UB18-F1
#
_cell.length_a   1.000
_cell.length_b   1.000
_cell.length_c   1.000
_cell.angle_alpha   90.00
_cell.angle_beta   90.00
_cell.angle_gamma   90.00
#
_symmetry.space_group_name_H-M   'P 1'
#
loop_
_entity.id
_entity.type
_entity.pdbx_description
1 polymer ?
#
loop_
_entity_poly.entity_id
_entity_poly.type
_entity_poly.pdbx_seq_one_letter_code
_entity_poly.pdbx_strand_id
1 'polypeptide(L)'
;LLPKDLYEYLASGTGDEQTLQENRAAFRRVFLIPRVQRDTSTCNLQVQVLGAHAALPVFVSPAGVHALAHPEGELATARAASRAESVFCLSQHSTYSIEDVAKASPSSRRWYQAYLLKDRSLTRDLVLRAVKAGYSAVILTVDSAVFGNREADARNGFNGLPEHLCLANYGEIRAGWDDRDKDAWDQNTERLFERNVSWQDVSWLVELLPVPVLVKGIMCAEDAIAAISAGARGIIVSNHGGRQLDGCLSSIEALPDIARAVRRHPQGGDDYALLLDSG
;
A
#
# COMPACT_ATOMS: atom_id res chain seq x y z
N LEU A 1 14.88 -21.28 -3.74
CA LEU A 1 15.60 -20.03 -4.07
C LEU A 1 14.88 -19.41 -5.25
N LEU A 2 14.57 -18.11 -5.19
CA LEU A 2 13.88 -17.42 -6.29
C LEU A 2 14.87 -17.17 -7.45
N PRO A 3 14.40 -17.16 -8.71
CA PRO A 3 15.16 -16.61 -9.84
C PRO A 3 15.70 -15.21 -9.54
N LYS A 4 16.88 -14.88 -10.06
CA LYS A 4 17.59 -13.64 -9.73
C LYS A 4 16.77 -12.39 -10.09
N ASP A 5 16.23 -12.38 -11.29
CA ASP A 5 15.35 -11.32 -11.82
C ASP A 5 14.15 -11.08 -10.92
N LEU A 6 13.47 -12.16 -10.50
CA LEU A 6 12.35 -12.08 -9.56
C LEU A 6 12.79 -11.57 -8.18
N TYR A 7 13.91 -12.07 -7.67
CA TYR A 7 14.43 -11.61 -6.39
C TYR A 7 14.76 -10.12 -6.43
N GLU A 8 15.43 -9.66 -7.48
CA GLU A 8 15.80 -8.25 -7.65
C GLU A 8 14.55 -7.36 -7.82
N TYR A 9 13.52 -7.80 -8.55
CA TYR A 9 12.23 -7.10 -8.61
C TYR A 9 11.60 -6.87 -7.23
N LEU A 10 11.66 -7.88 -6.35
CA LEU A 10 11.11 -7.82 -5.00
C LEU A 10 11.99 -7.00 -4.05
N ALA A 11 13.31 -7.07 -4.22
CA ALA A 11 14.28 -6.54 -3.26
C ALA A 11 14.76 -5.12 -3.58
N SER A 12 14.70 -4.69 -4.84
CA SER A 12 15.31 -3.42 -5.28
C SER A 12 14.47 -2.19 -4.97
N GLY A 13 15.15 -1.05 -4.91
CA GLY A 13 14.59 0.30 -4.81
C GLY A 13 14.71 1.07 -6.12
N THR A 14 14.49 2.38 -6.05
CA THR A 14 14.78 3.32 -7.13
C THR A 14 16.22 3.81 -7.06
N GLY A 15 16.86 4.04 -8.21
CA GLY A 15 18.13 4.75 -8.31
C GLY A 15 19.27 4.04 -7.58
N ASP A 16 20.02 4.78 -6.78
CA ASP A 16 21.15 4.28 -5.99
C ASP A 16 20.69 3.52 -4.72
N GLU A 17 19.37 3.39 -4.52
CA GLU A 17 18.73 2.72 -3.40
C GLU A 17 19.06 3.34 -2.04
N GLN A 18 19.37 4.64 -2.02
CA GLN A 18 19.74 5.37 -0.80
C GLN A 18 18.58 5.33 0.20
N THR A 19 17.36 5.66 -0.24
CA THR A 19 16.15 5.62 0.59
C THR A 19 15.84 4.20 1.06
N LEU A 20 16.02 3.18 0.21
CA LEU A 20 15.77 1.79 0.57
C LEU A 20 16.69 1.34 1.72
N GLN A 21 17.99 1.65 1.63
CA GLN A 21 18.95 1.35 2.67
C GLN A 21 18.66 2.16 3.94
N GLU A 22 18.32 3.43 3.78
CA GLU A 22 18.05 4.34 4.89
C GLU A 22 16.79 3.97 5.67
N ASN A 23 15.74 3.49 5.01
CA ASN A 23 14.53 2.94 5.66
C ASN A 23 14.86 1.90 6.74
N ARG A 24 15.88 1.07 6.52
CA ARG A 24 16.35 0.08 7.51
C ARG A 24 17.33 0.66 8.51
N ALA A 25 18.26 1.50 8.05
CA ALA A 25 19.30 2.07 8.90
C ALA A 25 18.70 3.03 9.95
N ALA A 26 17.63 3.75 9.61
CA ALA A 26 16.97 4.71 10.48
C ALA A 26 16.41 4.10 11.77
N PHE A 27 15.84 2.89 11.71
CA PHE A 27 15.38 2.20 12.92
C PHE A 27 16.52 1.94 13.91
N ARG A 28 17.77 1.80 13.45
CA ARG A 28 18.94 1.62 14.35
C ARG A 28 19.34 2.88 15.10
N ARG A 29 18.84 4.05 14.67
CA ARG A 29 19.04 5.33 15.34
C ARG A 29 17.93 5.64 16.37
N VAL A 30 16.90 4.79 16.46
CA VAL A 30 15.83 4.88 17.46
C VAL A 30 16.20 4.02 18.67
N PHE A 31 16.46 4.67 19.80
CA PHE A 31 16.78 3.99 21.05
C PHE A 31 15.55 3.88 21.95
N LEU A 32 15.31 2.68 22.52
CA LEU A 32 14.24 2.47 23.49
C LEU A 32 14.73 2.83 24.89
N ILE A 33 13.91 3.59 25.63
CA ILE A 33 14.13 3.86 27.06
C ILE A 33 13.19 2.93 27.85
N PRO A 34 13.66 1.79 28.36
CA PRO A 34 12.81 0.88 29.11
C PRO A 34 12.33 1.53 30.40
N ARG A 35 11.06 1.30 30.76
CA ARG A 35 10.48 1.73 32.04
C ARG A 35 10.56 0.57 33.02
N VAL A 36 11.28 0.74 34.13
CA VAL A 36 11.42 -0.26 35.19
C VAL A 36 10.23 -0.26 36.16
N GLN A 37 10.09 -1.32 36.97
CA GLN A 37 9.00 -1.52 37.95
C GLN A 37 7.58 -1.39 37.35
N ARG A 38 7.36 -2.02 36.19
CA ARG A 38 6.04 -2.16 35.57
C ARG A 38 5.56 -3.60 35.73
N ASP A 39 4.32 -3.78 36.17
CA ASP A 39 3.66 -5.08 36.12
C ASP A 39 3.43 -5.45 34.65
N THR A 40 4.04 -6.55 34.23
CA THR A 40 3.98 -7.10 32.86
C THR A 40 3.42 -8.53 32.87
N SER A 41 2.74 -8.93 33.95
CA SER A 41 2.03 -10.22 34.04
C SER A 41 0.98 -10.41 32.94
N THR A 42 0.48 -9.30 32.38
CA THR A 42 -0.36 -9.30 31.18
C THR A 42 0.21 -8.32 30.14
N CYS A 43 0.30 -8.76 28.89
CA CYS A 43 0.66 -7.92 27.76
C CYS A 43 -0.42 -8.07 26.68
N ASN A 44 -1.17 -6.99 26.43
CA ASN A 44 -2.16 -6.96 25.37
C ASN A 44 -1.61 -6.20 24.17
N LEU A 45 -1.41 -6.90 23.05
CA LEU A 45 -0.95 -6.31 21.78
C LEU A 45 -2.10 -5.96 20.85
N GLN A 46 -3.34 -6.32 21.21
CA GLN A 46 -4.48 -6.15 20.33
C GLN A 46 -4.74 -4.67 20.06
N VAL A 47 -5.11 -4.37 18.82
CA VAL A 47 -5.48 -3.01 18.40
C VAL A 47 -6.79 -3.04 17.61
N GLN A 48 -7.46 -1.90 17.59
CA GLN A 48 -8.58 -1.65 16.70
C GLN A 48 -8.26 -0.43 15.83
N VAL A 49 -8.22 -0.60 14.52
CA VAL A 49 -7.92 0.46 13.56
C VAL A 49 -9.06 0.51 12.54
N LEU A 50 -9.75 1.65 12.45
CA LEU A 50 -10.90 1.84 11.54
C LEU A 50 -11.97 0.75 11.67
N GLY A 51 -12.24 0.31 12.90
CA GLY A 51 -13.21 -0.74 13.20
C GLY A 51 -12.72 -2.17 12.91
N ALA A 52 -11.51 -2.34 12.35
CA ALA A 52 -10.88 -3.64 12.20
C ALA A 52 -10.07 -4.01 13.45
N HIS A 53 -10.34 -5.18 14.01
CA HIS A 53 -9.53 -5.77 15.08
C HIS A 53 -8.29 -6.43 14.49
N ALA A 54 -7.16 -6.31 15.19
CA ALA A 54 -5.98 -7.11 14.93
C ALA A 54 -5.33 -7.59 16.24
N ALA A 55 -4.77 -8.80 16.23
CA ALA A 55 -4.10 -9.39 17.39
C ALA A 55 -2.81 -8.66 17.80
N LEU A 56 -2.20 -7.93 16.86
CA LEU A 56 -1.01 -7.11 17.04
C LEU A 56 -1.05 -5.91 16.06
N PRO A 57 -0.33 -4.81 16.32
CA PRO A 57 -0.30 -3.63 15.45
C PRO A 57 0.60 -3.83 14.22
N VAL A 58 0.46 -4.97 13.55
CA VAL A 58 1.20 -5.34 12.34
C VAL A 58 0.21 -5.81 11.30
N PHE A 59 0.22 -5.13 10.16
CA PHE A 59 -0.66 -5.37 9.02
C PHE A 59 0.15 -5.76 7.79
N VAL A 60 -0.48 -6.47 6.85
CA VAL A 60 0.17 -6.80 5.57
C VAL A 60 -0.08 -5.66 4.59
N SER A 61 0.96 -4.89 4.29
CA SER A 61 0.94 -3.75 3.34
C SER A 61 0.60 -4.22 1.91
N PRO A 62 -0.05 -3.38 1.08
CA PRO A 62 -0.35 -3.77 -0.29
C PRO A 62 0.92 -3.94 -1.12
N ALA A 63 1.18 -5.18 -1.52
CA ALA A 63 2.10 -5.54 -2.60
C ALA A 63 1.30 -6.26 -3.69
N GLY A 64 1.65 -6.00 -4.94
CA GLY A 64 1.02 -6.64 -6.10
C GLY A 64 1.68 -7.97 -6.45
N VAL A 65 1.04 -8.71 -7.34
CA VAL A 65 1.63 -9.83 -8.10
C VAL A 65 2.30 -10.91 -7.25
N HIS A 66 1.70 -11.28 -6.12
CA HIS A 66 2.28 -12.29 -5.21
C HIS A 66 2.49 -13.66 -5.88
N ALA A 67 1.71 -13.98 -6.93
CA ALA A 67 1.84 -15.24 -7.66
C ALA A 67 3.19 -15.43 -8.35
N LEU A 68 3.96 -14.35 -8.56
CA LEU A 68 5.35 -14.44 -8.99
C LEU A 68 6.22 -15.22 -7.99
N ALA A 69 6.00 -15.02 -6.70
CA ALA A 69 6.80 -15.64 -5.64
C ALA A 69 6.29 -17.03 -5.25
N HIS A 70 4.99 -17.29 -5.34
CA HIS A 70 4.37 -18.56 -5.00
C HIS A 70 3.04 -18.75 -5.74
N PRO A 71 2.72 -19.93 -6.31
CA PRO A 71 1.50 -20.12 -7.11
C PRO A 71 0.20 -19.73 -6.40
N GLU A 72 0.08 -19.93 -5.08
CA GLU A 72 -1.11 -19.52 -4.31
C GLU A 72 -1.21 -18.00 -4.05
N GLY A 73 -0.18 -17.22 -4.39
CA GLY A 73 -0.14 -15.76 -4.38
C GLY A 73 -0.87 -15.07 -3.23
N GLU A 74 -1.70 -14.10 -3.58
CA GLU A 74 -2.48 -13.31 -2.62
C GLU A 74 -3.47 -14.17 -1.81
N LEU A 75 -3.91 -15.33 -2.32
CA LEU A 75 -4.81 -16.23 -1.57
C LEU A 75 -4.10 -16.86 -0.37
N ALA A 76 -2.82 -17.23 -0.51
CA ALA A 76 -2.01 -17.70 0.61
C ALA A 76 -1.78 -16.59 1.63
N THR A 77 -1.43 -15.38 1.17
CA THR A 77 -1.25 -14.22 2.05
C THR A 77 -2.51 -13.87 2.83
N ALA A 78 -3.67 -13.84 2.15
CA ALA A 78 -4.95 -13.53 2.79
C ALA A 78 -5.34 -14.55 3.87
N ARG A 79 -5.15 -15.85 3.60
CA ARG A 79 -5.36 -16.91 4.60
C ARG A 79 -4.40 -16.78 5.78
N ALA A 80 -3.14 -16.45 5.52
CA ALA A 80 -2.14 -16.26 6.58
C ALA A 80 -2.49 -15.06 7.47
N ALA A 81 -2.81 -13.90 6.89
CA ALA A 81 -3.26 -12.73 7.62
C ALA A 81 -4.52 -13.02 8.45
N SER A 82 -5.48 -13.76 7.88
CA SER A 82 -6.68 -14.19 8.61
C SER A 82 -6.36 -15.06 9.83
N ARG A 83 -5.43 -16.03 9.70
CA ARG A 83 -5.03 -16.89 10.83
C ARG A 83 -4.24 -16.13 11.89
N ALA A 84 -3.49 -15.10 11.48
CA ALA A 84 -2.75 -14.22 12.38
C ALA A 84 -3.62 -13.12 13.00
N GLU A 85 -4.93 -13.10 12.72
CA GLU A 85 -5.85 -12.03 13.12
C GLU A 85 -5.27 -10.65 12.76
N SER A 86 -4.84 -10.49 11.50
CA SER A 86 -4.27 -9.25 10.97
C SER A 86 -5.06 -8.79 9.74
N VAL A 87 -4.91 -7.51 9.40
CA VAL A 87 -5.52 -6.93 8.19
C VAL A 87 -4.61 -7.18 6.99
N PHE A 88 -5.20 -7.72 5.93
CA PHE A 88 -4.55 -7.79 4.63
C PHE A 88 -5.01 -6.65 3.74
N CYS A 89 -4.06 -5.84 3.29
CA CYS A 89 -4.28 -4.80 2.29
C CYS A 89 -4.02 -5.39 0.90
N LEU A 90 -5.06 -5.63 0.10
CA LEU A 90 -4.92 -6.15 -1.26
C LEU A 90 -4.52 -5.02 -2.21
N SER A 91 -3.52 -5.24 -3.05
CA SER A 91 -3.19 -4.31 -4.14
C SER A 91 -4.18 -4.37 -5.30
N GLN A 92 -4.44 -3.23 -5.94
CA GLN A 92 -5.12 -3.19 -7.23
C GLN A 92 -4.39 -4.03 -8.30
N HIS A 93 -3.06 -4.12 -8.22
CA HIS A 93 -2.20 -4.92 -9.11
C HIS A 93 -2.00 -6.34 -8.58
N SER A 94 -3.07 -7.01 -8.16
CA SER A 94 -3.01 -8.38 -7.67
C SER A 94 -3.17 -9.42 -8.80
N THR A 95 -2.52 -10.58 -8.62
CA THR A 95 -2.66 -11.75 -9.51
C THR A 95 -3.92 -12.56 -9.26
N TYR A 96 -4.59 -12.33 -8.13
CA TYR A 96 -5.92 -12.86 -7.83
C TYR A 96 -6.93 -11.73 -7.66
N SER A 97 -8.18 -12.00 -8.04
CA SER A 97 -9.23 -10.99 -8.03
C SER A 97 -9.63 -10.56 -6.61
N ILE A 98 -10.18 -9.35 -6.49
CA ILE A 98 -10.85 -8.83 -5.29
C ILE A 98 -11.73 -9.91 -4.63
N GLU A 99 -12.57 -10.58 -5.41
CA GLU A 99 -13.53 -11.58 -4.93
C GLU A 99 -12.85 -12.89 -4.51
N ASP A 100 -11.86 -13.37 -5.25
CA ASP A 100 -11.19 -14.63 -4.90
C ASP A 100 -10.39 -14.49 -3.60
N VAL A 101 -9.74 -13.34 -3.40
CA VAL A 101 -9.07 -13.01 -2.14
C VAL A 101 -10.08 -12.89 -0.99
N ALA A 102 -11.26 -12.31 -1.24
CA ALA A 102 -12.32 -12.24 -0.23
C ALA A 102 -12.86 -13.64 0.14
N LYS A 103 -13.09 -14.51 -0.85
CA LYS A 103 -13.51 -15.91 -0.64
C LYS A 103 -12.46 -16.73 0.10
N ALA A 104 -11.17 -16.47 -0.12
CA ALA A 104 -10.09 -17.19 0.55
C ALA A 104 -9.98 -16.84 2.05
N SER A 105 -10.58 -15.74 2.51
CA SER A 105 -10.46 -15.26 3.89
C SER A 105 -11.76 -14.65 4.44
N PRO A 106 -12.93 -15.31 4.33
CA PRO A 106 -14.24 -14.67 4.45
C PRO A 106 -14.48 -13.93 5.78
N SER A 107 -13.83 -14.38 6.86
CA SER A 107 -13.94 -13.80 8.20
C SER A 107 -12.91 -12.69 8.52
N SER A 108 -11.88 -12.49 7.69
CA SER A 108 -10.87 -11.46 7.94
C SER A 108 -11.34 -10.08 7.52
N ARG A 109 -10.78 -9.04 8.15
CA ARG A 109 -10.87 -7.68 7.66
C ARG A 109 -9.81 -7.48 6.59
N ARG A 110 -10.22 -6.95 5.44
CA ARG A 110 -9.34 -6.62 4.32
C ARG A 110 -9.53 -5.19 3.91
N TRP A 111 -8.45 -4.53 3.53
CA TRP A 111 -8.48 -3.21 2.92
C TRP A 111 -8.06 -3.33 1.45
N TYR A 112 -8.59 -2.47 0.59
CA TYR A 112 -8.27 -2.50 -0.84
C TYR A 112 -7.46 -1.27 -1.19
N GLN A 113 -6.24 -1.47 -1.68
CA GLN A 113 -5.42 -0.41 -2.22
C GLN A 113 -5.80 -0.13 -3.67
N ALA A 114 -6.02 1.14 -3.99
CA ALA A 114 -6.34 1.62 -5.31
C ALA A 114 -5.33 2.66 -5.79
N TYR A 115 -5.16 2.71 -7.11
CA TYR A 115 -4.53 3.81 -7.83
C TYR A 115 -5.61 4.59 -8.56
N LEU A 116 -5.39 5.90 -8.70
CA LEU A 116 -6.26 6.74 -9.49
C LEU A 116 -5.94 6.56 -10.98
N LEU A 117 -6.92 6.10 -11.74
CA LEU A 117 -6.80 5.90 -13.18
C LEU A 117 -7.32 7.13 -13.94
N LYS A 118 -6.77 7.37 -15.14
CA LYS A 118 -7.24 8.41 -16.07
C LYS A 118 -8.74 8.27 -16.34
N ASP A 119 -9.18 7.04 -16.59
CA ASP A 119 -10.59 6.72 -16.60
C ASP A 119 -11.09 6.58 -15.15
N ARG A 120 -11.70 7.65 -14.65
CA ARG A 120 -12.29 7.70 -13.31
C ARG A 120 -13.42 6.68 -13.12
N SER A 121 -14.10 6.27 -14.19
CA SER A 121 -15.14 5.24 -14.10
C SER A 121 -14.56 3.88 -13.71
N LEU A 122 -13.36 3.53 -14.22
CA LEU A 122 -12.67 2.31 -13.83
C LEU A 122 -12.23 2.34 -12.37
N THR A 123 -11.70 3.48 -11.91
CA THR A 123 -11.34 3.64 -10.49
C THR A 123 -12.58 3.43 -9.61
N ARG A 124 -13.69 4.12 -9.95
CA ARG A 124 -14.99 4.02 -9.26
C ARG A 124 -15.47 2.57 -9.20
N ASP A 125 -15.48 1.88 -10.33
CA ASP A 125 -16.01 0.54 -10.44
C ASP A 125 -15.16 -0.47 -9.64
N LEU A 126 -13.82 -0.31 -9.63
CA LEU A 126 -12.91 -1.12 -8.82
C LEU A 126 -13.12 -0.93 -7.32
N VAL A 127 -13.21 0.32 -6.84
CA VAL A 127 -13.40 0.58 -5.40
C VAL A 127 -14.78 0.13 -4.91
N LEU A 128 -15.83 0.33 -5.72
CA LEU A 128 -17.18 -0.16 -5.39
C LEU A 128 -17.26 -1.69 -5.42
N ARG A 129 -16.54 -2.33 -6.35
CA ARG A 129 -16.40 -3.80 -6.39
C ARG A 129 -15.72 -4.33 -5.13
N ALA A 130 -14.66 -3.68 -4.65
CA ALA A 130 -14.02 -4.03 -3.39
C ALA A 130 -14.97 -3.87 -2.19
N VAL A 131 -15.69 -2.76 -2.08
CA VAL A 131 -16.70 -2.57 -1.03
C VAL A 131 -17.76 -3.66 -1.08
N LYS A 132 -18.28 -3.99 -2.26
CA LYS A 132 -19.28 -5.06 -2.45
C LYS A 132 -18.75 -6.44 -2.03
N ALA A 133 -17.45 -6.70 -2.22
CA ALA A 133 -16.79 -7.92 -1.78
C ALA A 133 -16.43 -7.93 -0.28
N GLY A 134 -16.84 -6.92 0.49
CA GLY A 134 -16.69 -6.86 1.94
C GLY A 134 -15.35 -6.30 2.42
N TYR A 135 -14.60 -5.60 1.57
CA TYR A 135 -13.43 -4.84 2.01
C TYR A 135 -13.89 -3.66 2.86
N SER A 136 -13.27 -3.48 4.02
CA SER A 136 -13.76 -2.57 5.06
C SER A 136 -13.12 -1.18 5.01
N ALA A 137 -12.16 -0.95 4.12
CA ALA A 137 -11.56 0.35 3.86
C ALA A 137 -10.89 0.37 2.47
N VAL A 138 -10.68 1.56 1.93
CA VAL A 138 -9.93 1.79 0.69
C VAL A 138 -8.68 2.60 0.99
N ILE A 139 -7.55 2.24 0.38
CA ILE A 139 -6.27 2.95 0.50
C ILE A 139 -5.96 3.57 -0.85
N LEU A 140 -6.06 4.90 -0.97
CA LEU A 140 -5.57 5.60 -2.16
C LEU A 140 -4.06 5.80 -2.05
N THR A 141 -3.31 5.25 -3.00
CA THR A 141 -1.85 5.49 -3.08
C THR A 141 -1.57 6.72 -3.92
N VAL A 142 -0.85 7.70 -3.37
CA VAL A 142 -0.64 9.03 -3.99
C VAL A 142 0.81 9.32 -4.39
N ASP A 143 1.76 8.43 -4.08
CA ASP A 143 3.20 8.60 -4.33
C ASP A 143 3.68 7.98 -5.67
N SER A 144 2.76 7.53 -6.51
CA SER A 144 3.05 6.70 -7.70
C SER A 144 2.46 7.23 -9.01
N ALA A 145 2.27 8.55 -9.14
CA ALA A 145 1.78 9.17 -10.39
C ALA A 145 2.71 8.90 -11.59
N VAL A 146 4.01 8.74 -11.31
CA VAL A 146 5.04 8.25 -12.22
C VAL A 146 5.82 7.19 -11.45
N PHE A 147 6.17 6.07 -12.07
CA PHE A 147 6.91 5.03 -11.37
C PHE A 147 8.38 5.39 -11.16
N GLY A 148 8.95 4.87 -10.07
CA GLY A 148 10.37 5.04 -9.78
C GLY A 148 11.27 4.35 -10.81
N ASN A 149 12.46 4.90 -11.03
CA ASN A 149 13.47 4.31 -11.90
C ASN A 149 14.17 3.11 -11.22
N ARG A 150 13.59 1.91 -11.35
CA ARG A 150 14.16 0.68 -10.80
C ARG A 150 15.15 0.06 -11.78
N GLU A 151 16.42 0.36 -11.59
CA GLU A 151 17.45 -0.04 -12.55
C GLU A 151 17.66 -1.57 -12.63
N ALA A 152 17.41 -2.30 -11.54
CA ALA A 152 17.51 -3.75 -11.54
C ALA A 152 16.49 -4.40 -12.48
N ASP A 153 15.25 -3.92 -12.46
CA ASP A 153 14.19 -4.37 -13.37
C ASP A 153 14.59 -4.11 -14.83
N ALA A 154 15.07 -2.89 -15.12
CA ALA A 154 15.55 -2.53 -16.46
C ALA A 154 16.74 -3.38 -16.93
N ARG A 155 17.73 -3.64 -16.06
CA ARG A 155 18.90 -4.48 -16.37
C ARG A 155 18.53 -5.93 -16.65
N ASN A 156 17.55 -6.46 -15.92
CA ASN A 156 17.11 -7.85 -16.06
C ASN A 156 16.07 -8.04 -17.18
N GLY A 157 15.59 -6.96 -17.78
CA GLY A 157 14.46 -7.01 -18.71
C GLY A 157 13.19 -7.56 -18.04
N PHE A 158 13.02 -7.29 -16.74
CA PHE A 158 11.81 -7.68 -16.00
C PHE A 158 10.67 -6.77 -16.47
N ASN A 159 10.04 -7.14 -17.59
CA ASN A 159 9.21 -6.25 -18.41
C ASN A 159 7.75 -6.71 -18.58
N GLY A 160 7.32 -7.76 -17.87
CA GLY A 160 5.98 -8.32 -18.01
C GLY A 160 5.67 -9.39 -16.96
N LEU A 161 4.38 -9.68 -16.78
CA LEU A 161 3.97 -10.91 -16.09
C LEU A 161 4.29 -12.10 -17.01
N PRO A 162 4.72 -13.25 -16.46
CA PRO A 162 4.72 -14.51 -17.19
C PRO A 162 3.35 -14.76 -17.85
N GLU A 163 3.32 -15.38 -19.04
CA GLU A 163 2.09 -15.56 -19.84
C GLU A 163 0.91 -16.21 -19.10
N HIS A 164 1.20 -17.02 -18.08
CA HIS A 164 0.20 -17.70 -17.26
C HIS A 164 -0.37 -16.85 -16.12
N LEU A 165 0.10 -15.61 -15.93
CA LEU A 165 -0.35 -14.67 -14.92
C LEU A 165 -0.96 -13.42 -15.57
N CYS A 166 -1.91 -12.80 -14.87
CA CYS A 166 -2.51 -11.53 -15.29
C CYS A 166 -2.87 -10.68 -14.05
N LEU A 167 -3.14 -9.40 -14.27
CA LEU A 167 -3.71 -8.54 -13.23
C LEU A 167 -5.22 -8.77 -13.18
N ALA A 168 -5.67 -9.58 -12.22
CA ALA A 168 -7.01 -10.15 -12.20
C ALA A 168 -8.14 -9.13 -11.98
N ASN A 169 -7.83 -7.91 -11.53
CA ASN A 169 -8.85 -6.90 -11.24
C ASN A 169 -9.29 -6.10 -12.47
N TYR A 170 -8.47 -6.04 -13.52
CA TYR A 170 -8.74 -5.23 -14.72
C TYR A 170 -9.67 -5.94 -15.73
N GLY A 171 -10.00 -7.21 -15.52
CA GLY A 171 -10.92 -7.96 -16.41
C GLY A 171 -10.40 -8.03 -17.86
N GLU A 172 -11.31 -7.86 -18.84
CA GLU A 172 -10.97 -7.77 -20.28
C GLU A 172 -10.44 -6.39 -20.70
N ILE A 173 -10.23 -5.46 -19.76
CA ILE A 173 -9.59 -4.16 -20.00
C ILE A 173 -8.09 -4.39 -20.20
N ARG A 174 -7.76 -5.12 -21.26
CA ARG A 174 -6.48 -5.12 -21.97
C ARG A 174 -6.40 -3.94 -22.94
N ALA A 175 -7.31 -2.97 -22.85
CA ALA A 175 -7.34 -1.80 -23.72
C ALA A 175 -6.09 -0.94 -23.45
N GLY A 176 -5.02 -1.22 -24.19
CA GLY A 176 -3.73 -0.56 -24.10
C GLY A 176 -2.57 -1.41 -23.56
N TRP A 177 -2.82 -2.68 -23.20
CA TRP A 177 -1.74 -3.65 -22.98
C TRP A 177 -1.18 -4.10 -24.33
N ASP A 178 0.00 -3.60 -24.69
CA ASP A 178 0.77 -4.20 -25.77
C ASP A 178 1.74 -5.20 -25.18
N ASP A 179 1.40 -6.50 -25.27
CA ASP A 179 2.27 -7.61 -24.88
C ASP A 179 3.60 -7.63 -25.69
N ARG A 180 3.76 -6.74 -26.68
CA ARG A 180 4.96 -6.60 -27.52
C ARG A 180 5.85 -5.41 -27.14
N ASP A 181 5.39 -4.51 -26.26
CA ASP A 181 6.20 -3.38 -25.76
C ASP A 181 7.03 -3.86 -24.58
N LYS A 182 8.19 -4.43 -24.92
CA LYS A 182 9.09 -5.15 -24.00
C LYS A 182 10.00 -4.23 -23.20
N ASP A 183 9.80 -2.91 -23.19
CA ASP A 183 10.83 -1.98 -22.70
C ASP A 183 10.62 -1.47 -21.26
N ALA A 184 9.50 -1.76 -20.56
CA ALA A 184 9.38 -1.62 -19.09
C ALA A 184 8.04 -2.13 -18.51
N TRP A 185 8.14 -3.04 -17.54
CA TRP A 185 7.04 -3.65 -16.76
C TRP A 185 6.06 -2.64 -16.15
N ASP A 186 6.61 -1.62 -15.48
CA ASP A 186 5.84 -0.63 -14.74
C ASP A 186 5.17 0.38 -15.70
N GLN A 187 5.80 0.71 -16.83
CA GLN A 187 5.33 1.77 -17.74
C GLN A 187 4.03 1.43 -18.48
N ASN A 188 3.70 0.15 -18.69
CA ASN A 188 2.47 -0.24 -19.37
C ASN A 188 1.21 -0.02 -18.51
N THR A 189 1.28 -0.29 -17.20
CA THR A 189 0.18 0.06 -16.29
C THR A 189 0.20 1.53 -15.88
N GLU A 190 1.38 2.14 -15.81
CA GLU A 190 1.54 3.59 -15.57
C GLU A 190 0.76 4.44 -16.58
N ARG A 191 0.66 3.99 -17.84
CA ARG A 191 -0.13 4.68 -18.88
C ARG A 191 -1.60 4.83 -18.49
N LEU A 192 -2.13 3.95 -17.63
CA LEU A 192 -3.50 4.04 -17.12
C LEU A 192 -3.64 5.04 -15.98
N PHE A 193 -2.55 5.41 -15.31
CA PHE A 193 -2.58 6.20 -14.08
C PHE A 193 -2.80 7.68 -14.39
N GLU A 194 -3.59 8.32 -13.54
CA GLU A 194 -3.72 9.76 -13.54
C GLU A 194 -2.45 10.42 -13.05
N ARG A 195 -2.00 11.45 -13.76
CA ARG A 195 -0.86 12.28 -13.36
C ARG A 195 -1.28 13.63 -12.80
N ASN A 196 -2.43 14.15 -13.25
CA ASN A 196 -2.99 15.41 -12.77
C ASN A 196 -3.92 15.13 -11.60
N VAL A 197 -3.32 14.78 -10.46
CA VAL A 197 -4.02 14.45 -9.22
C VAL A 197 -4.13 15.66 -8.31
N SER A 198 -5.14 15.68 -7.46
CA SER A 198 -5.31 16.70 -6.42
C SER A 198 -6.02 16.13 -5.18
N TRP A 199 -6.02 16.90 -4.10
CA TRP A 199 -6.77 16.54 -2.88
C TRP A 199 -8.29 16.41 -3.11
N GLN A 200 -8.83 16.96 -4.20
CA GLN A 200 -10.24 16.77 -4.56
C GLN A 200 -10.55 15.32 -4.95
N ASP A 201 -9.57 14.57 -5.46
CA ASP A 201 -9.73 13.15 -5.77
C ASP A 201 -9.91 12.31 -4.49
N VAL A 202 -9.27 12.72 -3.39
CA VAL A 202 -9.50 12.12 -2.06
C VAL A 202 -10.92 12.41 -1.59
N SER A 203 -11.36 13.67 -1.66
CA SER A 203 -12.72 14.04 -1.26
C SER A 203 -13.78 13.32 -2.09
N TRP A 204 -13.56 13.18 -3.40
CA TRP A 204 -14.43 12.41 -4.28
C TRP A 204 -14.58 10.95 -3.84
N LEU A 205 -13.47 10.27 -3.49
CA LEU A 205 -13.55 8.89 -2.98
C LEU A 205 -14.25 8.81 -1.61
N VAL A 206 -14.00 9.78 -0.73
CA VAL A 206 -14.65 9.86 0.58
C VAL A 206 -16.17 10.04 0.44
N GLU A 207 -16.63 10.88 -0.49
CA GLU A 207 -18.05 11.07 -0.78
C GLU A 207 -18.70 9.86 -1.46
N LEU A 208 -17.95 9.18 -2.33
CA LEU A 208 -18.42 8.02 -3.08
C LEU A 208 -18.61 6.77 -2.20
N LEU A 209 -17.73 6.56 -1.22
CA LEU A 209 -17.58 5.29 -0.54
C LEU A 209 -18.24 5.26 0.85
N PRO A 210 -18.97 4.20 1.19
CA PRO A 210 -19.53 4.03 2.54
C PRO A 210 -18.50 3.51 3.56
N VAL A 211 -17.25 3.34 3.16
CA VAL A 211 -16.15 2.82 3.99
C VAL A 211 -15.04 3.88 4.13
N PRO A 212 -14.24 3.84 5.20
CA PRO A 212 -13.11 4.75 5.37
C PRO A 212 -12.13 4.73 4.18
N VAL A 213 -11.66 5.91 3.80
CA VAL A 213 -10.55 6.10 2.85
C VAL A 213 -9.28 6.46 3.63
N LEU A 214 -8.19 5.77 3.33
CA LEU A 214 -6.85 6.09 3.80
C LEU A 214 -6.01 6.63 2.64
N VAL A 215 -5.05 7.49 2.95
CA VAL A 215 -4.08 7.99 1.96
C VAL A 215 -2.68 7.43 2.26
N LYS A 216 -2.10 6.72 1.31
CA LYS A 216 -0.75 6.12 1.41
C LYS A 216 0.25 6.87 0.54
N GLY A 217 1.42 7.13 1.10
CA GLY A 217 2.51 7.84 0.42
C GLY A 217 2.82 9.22 1.01
N ILE A 218 2.33 9.50 2.23
CA ILE A 218 2.53 10.78 2.88
C ILE A 218 3.91 10.81 3.54
N MET A 219 4.72 11.82 3.22
CA MET A 219 6.08 11.97 3.74
C MET A 219 6.35 13.33 4.39
N CYS A 220 5.35 14.23 4.47
CA CYS A 220 5.46 15.51 5.16
C CYS A 220 4.16 15.88 5.91
N ALA A 221 4.27 16.86 6.81
CA ALA A 221 3.17 17.31 7.66
C ALA A 221 2.07 18.03 6.87
N GLU A 222 2.46 18.79 5.84
CA GLU A 222 1.57 19.57 4.99
C GLU A 222 0.58 18.67 4.25
N ASP A 223 1.09 17.60 3.63
CA ASP A 223 0.28 16.62 2.92
C ASP A 223 -0.59 15.81 3.88
N ALA A 224 -0.12 15.57 5.11
CA ALA A 224 -0.95 14.94 6.14
C ALA A 224 -2.16 15.81 6.50
N ILE A 225 -1.95 17.12 6.68
CA ILE A 225 -3.04 18.08 6.95
C ILE A 225 -4.01 18.13 5.76
N ALA A 226 -3.49 18.14 4.54
CA ALA A 226 -4.31 18.18 3.34
C ALA A 226 -5.14 16.90 3.16
N ALA A 227 -4.57 15.72 3.41
CA ALA A 227 -5.28 14.44 3.39
C ALA A 227 -6.43 14.41 4.43
N ILE A 228 -6.18 14.87 5.66
CA ILE A 228 -7.23 14.95 6.70
C ILE A 228 -8.31 15.94 6.27
N SER A 229 -7.93 17.13 5.78
CA SER A 229 -8.86 18.17 5.33
C SER A 229 -9.73 17.71 4.17
N ALA A 230 -9.21 16.82 3.31
CA ALA A 230 -9.95 16.21 2.22
C ALA A 230 -10.93 15.10 2.68
N GLY A 231 -10.94 14.76 3.98
CA GLY A 231 -11.85 13.79 4.57
C GLY A 231 -11.28 12.39 4.78
N ALA A 232 -9.99 12.17 4.50
CA ALA A 232 -9.36 10.87 4.75
C ALA A 232 -9.45 10.51 6.24
N ARG A 233 -9.77 9.24 6.52
CA ARG A 233 -9.90 8.71 7.90
C ARG A 233 -8.62 8.06 8.43
N GLY A 234 -7.61 7.91 7.56
CA GLY A 234 -6.29 7.46 7.96
C GLY A 234 -5.23 7.87 6.95
N ILE A 235 -3.98 7.84 7.41
CA ILE A 235 -2.80 8.11 6.60
C ILE A 235 -1.79 6.98 6.82
N ILE A 236 -1.09 6.60 5.75
CA ILE A 236 0.05 5.70 5.80
C ILE A 236 1.30 6.47 5.40
N VAL A 237 2.20 6.68 6.37
CA VAL A 237 3.53 7.24 6.15
C VAL A 237 4.36 6.21 5.39
N SER A 238 4.72 6.55 4.16
CA SER A 238 5.24 5.59 3.17
C SER A 238 6.06 6.34 2.14
N ASN A 239 7.27 5.84 1.86
CA ASN A 239 8.03 6.18 0.64
C ASN A 239 8.03 5.01 -0.36
N HIS A 240 6.99 4.18 -0.28
CA HIS A 240 6.78 3.03 -1.14
C HIS A 240 7.89 1.98 -1.05
N GLY A 241 8.50 1.81 0.12
CA GLY A 241 9.64 0.92 0.32
C GLY A 241 10.92 1.40 -0.38
N GLY A 242 11.06 2.71 -0.62
CA GLY A 242 12.19 3.27 -1.39
C GLY A 242 12.13 2.99 -2.89
N ARG A 243 10.94 2.69 -3.43
CA ARG A 243 10.71 2.28 -4.82
C ARG A 243 10.13 3.36 -5.73
N GLN A 244 10.02 4.59 -5.23
CA GLN A 244 9.48 5.73 -5.94
C GLN A 244 10.55 6.83 -6.08
N LEU A 245 10.65 7.77 -5.14
CA LEU A 245 11.67 8.82 -5.14
C LEU A 245 12.88 8.41 -4.26
N ASP A 246 14.07 8.33 -4.86
CA ASP A 246 15.31 8.09 -4.12
C ASP A 246 15.89 9.40 -3.54
N GLY A 247 16.64 9.29 -2.45
CA GLY A 247 17.21 10.42 -1.71
C GLY A 247 16.21 11.18 -0.81
N CYS A 248 15.05 10.59 -0.51
CA CYS A 248 14.10 11.16 0.45
C CYS A 248 14.35 10.62 1.87
N LEU A 249 13.66 11.20 2.86
CA LEU A 249 13.71 10.71 4.24
C LEU A 249 13.24 9.26 4.33
N SER A 250 13.74 8.53 5.33
CA SER A 250 13.07 7.29 5.75
C SER A 250 11.68 7.58 6.30
N SER A 251 10.77 6.63 6.18
CA SER A 251 9.40 6.79 6.69
C SER A 251 9.36 7.00 8.21
N ILE A 252 10.23 6.31 8.97
CA ILE A 252 10.32 6.45 10.42
C ILE A 252 10.85 7.81 10.85
N GLU A 253 11.67 8.48 10.03
CA GLU A 253 12.14 9.85 10.26
C GLU A 253 11.09 10.90 9.89
N ALA A 254 10.24 10.63 8.89
CA ALA A 254 9.11 11.50 8.56
C ALA A 254 7.98 11.43 9.60
N LEU A 255 7.82 10.28 10.27
CA LEU A 255 6.71 9.99 11.17
C LEU A 255 6.50 11.02 12.30
N PRO A 256 7.52 11.53 13.04
CA PRO A 256 7.30 12.42 14.17
C PRO A 256 6.64 13.75 13.80
N ASP A 257 6.97 14.30 12.63
CA ASP A 257 6.44 15.59 12.16
C ASP A 257 4.99 15.42 11.72
N ILE A 258 4.72 14.35 10.99
CA ILE A 258 3.38 13.93 10.58
C ILE A 258 2.50 13.66 11.80
N ALA A 259 2.97 12.87 12.77
CA ALA A 259 2.22 12.54 13.99
C ALA A 259 1.85 13.78 14.81
N ARG A 260 2.77 14.77 14.89
CA ARG A 260 2.49 16.05 15.53
C ARG A 260 1.44 16.86 14.78
N ALA A 261 1.49 16.86 13.44
CA ALA A 261 0.51 17.56 12.61
C ALA A 261 -0.88 16.94 12.72
N VAL A 262 -0.97 15.60 12.62
CA VAL A 262 -2.19 14.81 12.81
C VAL A 262 -2.84 15.16 14.14
N ARG A 263 -2.11 15.01 15.26
CA ARG A 263 -2.63 15.28 16.61
C ARG A 263 -3.14 16.71 16.81
N ARG A 264 -2.54 17.70 16.14
CA ARG A 264 -2.95 19.11 16.23
C ARG A 264 -4.15 19.45 15.33
N HIS A 265 -4.41 18.64 14.32
CA HIS A 265 -5.51 18.88 13.41
C HIS A 265 -6.85 18.61 14.12
N PRO A 266 -7.88 19.48 13.97
CA PRO A 266 -9.17 19.29 14.64
C PRO A 266 -9.86 17.95 14.35
N GLN A 267 -9.58 17.37 13.18
CA GLN A 267 -10.10 16.07 12.73
C GLN A 267 -9.09 14.91 12.88
N GLY A 268 -7.87 15.17 13.37
CA GLY A 268 -6.74 14.23 13.43
C GLY A 268 -6.36 13.75 14.84
N GLY A 269 -7.27 13.82 15.82
CA GLY A 269 -7.02 13.46 17.22
C GLY A 269 -6.59 12.00 17.47
N ASP A 270 -6.58 11.58 18.74
CA ASP A 270 -5.97 10.29 19.14
C ASP A 270 -6.61 9.03 18.50
N ASP A 271 -7.83 9.13 17.97
CA ASP A 271 -8.51 8.04 17.24
C ASP A 271 -8.24 8.04 15.72
N TYR A 272 -7.41 8.95 15.20
CA TYR A 272 -7.06 9.01 13.79
C TYR A 272 -6.08 7.90 13.43
N ALA A 273 -6.37 7.17 12.35
CA ALA A 273 -5.52 6.06 11.92
C ALA A 273 -4.23 6.58 11.28
N LEU A 274 -3.12 6.54 12.00
CA LEU A 274 -1.79 6.83 11.49
C LEU A 274 -0.98 5.53 11.44
N LEU A 275 -0.66 5.08 10.23
CA LEU A 275 0.13 3.88 9.97
C LEU A 275 1.48 4.24 9.36
N LEU A 276 2.42 3.30 9.41
CA LEU A 276 3.76 3.41 8.86
C LEU A 276 4.06 2.14 8.07
N ASP A 277 4.69 2.28 6.90
CA ASP A 277 5.41 1.18 6.24
C ASP A 277 6.83 1.63 5.83
N SER A 278 7.54 0.80 5.06
CA SER A 278 8.88 1.07 4.51
C SER A 278 10.03 0.94 5.53
N GLY A 279 10.68 -0.24 5.56
CA GLY A 279 11.79 -0.62 6.45
C GLY A 279 11.94 -2.12 6.59
#